data_AF-A0A2E1IKQ2-F1
#
_entry.id   AF-A0A2E1IKQ2-F1
#
_cell.length_a   1.000
_cell.length_b   1.000
_cell.length_c   1.000
_cell.angle_alpha   90.00
_cell.angle_beta   90.00
_cell.angle_gamma   90.00
#
_symmetry.space_group_name_H-M   'P 1'
#
loop_
_entity.id
_entity.type
_entity.pdbx_description
1 polymer ?
#
loop_
_entity_poly.entity_id
_entity_poly.type
_entity_poly.pdbx_seq_one_letter_code
_entity_poly.pdbx_strand_id
1 'polypeptide(L)'
;MAFDTTERPSWPPIHQTTLRPSRSLMVCITCQCFQHQADGEGATHPACELHQASLPQGHHLNHRCHQWLPRLELKLGWCPEAS
;
A
#
# COMPACT_ATOMS: atom_id res chain seq x y z
N MET A 1 13.67 -31.53 -2.06
CA MET A 1 12.86 -30.69 -1.16
C MET A 1 12.30 -29.57 -2.03
N ALA A 2 11.04 -29.70 -2.46
CA ALA A 2 10.39 -28.64 -3.21
C ALA A 2 9.95 -27.60 -2.19
N PHE A 3 10.51 -26.40 -2.29
CA PHE A 3 10.02 -25.27 -1.53
C PHE A 3 8.61 -25.02 -2.05
N ASP A 4 7.63 -25.21 -1.18
CA ASP A 4 6.25 -24.81 -1.43
C ASP A 4 6.30 -23.32 -1.76
N THR A 5 6.28 -22.99 -3.06
CA THR A 5 5.99 -21.64 -3.53
C THR A 5 4.53 -21.44 -3.16
N THR A 6 4.30 -21.07 -1.89
CA THR A 6 3.02 -20.56 -1.42
C THR A 6 2.71 -19.41 -2.35
N GLU A 7 1.86 -19.69 -3.32
CA GLU A 7 1.23 -18.76 -4.24
C GLU A 7 0.43 -17.77 -3.39
N ARG A 8 1.13 -16.75 -2.86
CA ARG A 8 0.46 -15.65 -2.19
C ARG A 8 -0.44 -15.01 -3.24
N PRO A 9 -1.76 -14.99 -3.02
CA PRO A 9 -2.67 -14.45 -4.02
C PRO A 9 -2.30 -12.99 -4.25
N SER A 10 -1.77 -12.71 -5.45
CA SER A 10 -1.45 -11.36 -5.88
C SER A 10 -2.74 -10.56 -5.90
N TRP A 11 -2.77 -9.45 -5.16
CA TRP A 11 -3.93 -8.58 -5.13
C TRP A 11 -4.19 -7.98 -6.52
N PRO A 12 -5.45 -7.95 -6.97
CA PRO A 12 -5.79 -7.37 -8.27
C PRO A 12 -5.42 -5.88 -8.30
N PRO A 13 -5.15 -5.31 -9.48
CA PRO A 13 -4.88 -3.89 -9.62
C PRO A 13 -6.08 -3.07 -9.13
N ILE A 14 -5.82 -2.01 -8.38
CA ILE A 14 -6.86 -1.13 -7.87
C ILE A 14 -7.59 -0.45 -9.03
N HIS A 15 -8.89 -0.33 -8.90
CA HIS A 15 -9.69 0.35 -9.90
C HIS A 15 -9.35 1.86 -9.93
N GLN A 16 -9.23 2.43 -11.13
CA GLN A 16 -8.86 3.84 -11.29
C GLN A 16 -9.85 4.78 -10.59
N THR A 17 -11.14 4.44 -10.56
CA THR A 17 -12.17 5.23 -9.86
C THR A 17 -12.05 5.16 -8.34
N THR A 18 -11.22 4.27 -7.79
CA THR A 18 -10.94 4.19 -6.35
C THR A 18 -9.78 5.10 -5.96
N LEU A 19 -8.96 5.54 -6.93
CA LEU A 19 -7.87 6.49 -6.72
C LEU A 19 -8.27 7.92 -7.13
N ARG A 20 -7.77 8.89 -6.38
CA ARG A 20 -7.87 10.31 -6.71
C ARG A 20 -6.48 10.92 -6.78
N PRO A 21 -6.21 11.80 -7.76
CA PRO A 21 -4.96 12.53 -7.79
C PRO A 21 -4.82 13.42 -6.55
N SER A 22 -3.59 13.55 -6.08
CA SER A 22 -3.22 14.34 -4.92
C SER A 22 -2.00 15.19 -5.24
N ARG A 23 -2.03 16.47 -4.86
CA ARG A 23 -0.93 17.43 -5.06
C ARG A 23 -0.26 17.83 -3.74
N SER A 24 -0.52 17.07 -2.68
CA SER A 24 0.02 17.28 -1.33
C SER A 24 0.63 15.99 -0.79
N LEU A 25 1.11 16.01 0.45
CA LEU A 25 1.61 14.81 1.15
C LEU A 25 0.52 13.79 1.48
N MET A 26 -0.76 14.05 1.15
CA MET A 26 -1.85 13.10 1.32
C MET A 26 -1.89 12.13 0.14
N VAL A 27 -0.98 11.17 0.14
CA VAL A 27 -0.80 10.18 -0.94
C VAL A 27 -0.86 8.77 -0.34
N CYS A 28 -1.04 7.75 -1.18
CA CYS A 28 -1.23 6.38 -0.72
C CYS A 28 -0.08 5.91 0.17
N ILE A 29 1.19 6.23 -0.11
CA ILE A 29 2.32 5.83 0.76
C ILE A 29 2.25 6.39 2.19
N THR A 30 1.54 7.50 2.40
CA THR A 30 1.32 8.10 3.74
C THR A 30 -0.02 7.69 4.37
N CYS A 31 -0.76 6.80 3.71
CA CYS A 31 -2.01 6.25 4.21
C CYS A 31 -1.73 5.19 5.29
N GLN A 32 -2.59 5.11 6.31
CA GLN A 32 -2.58 4.03 7.29
C GLN A 32 -2.80 2.67 6.63
N CYS A 33 -3.61 2.63 5.56
CA CYS A 33 -3.99 1.41 4.85
C CYS A 33 -2.99 0.98 3.78
N PHE A 34 -1.80 1.58 3.75
CA PHE A 34 -0.77 1.27 2.76
C PHE A 34 0.17 0.19 3.27
N GLN A 35 0.42 -0.80 2.43
CA GLN A 35 1.34 -1.87 2.73
C GLN A 35 2.12 -2.30 1.47
N HIS A 36 3.23 -2.98 1.68
CA HIS A 36 3.91 -3.71 0.62
C HIS A 36 3.42 -5.17 0.64
N GLN A 37 2.85 -5.62 -0.47
CA GLN A 37 2.50 -7.02 -0.68
C GLN A 37 3.64 -7.70 -1.44
N ALA A 38 4.04 -8.90 -1.02
CA ALA A 38 5.03 -9.69 -1.75
C ALA A 38 4.30 -10.66 -2.68
N ASP A 39 4.66 -10.65 -3.96
CA ASP A 39 4.17 -11.63 -4.91
C ASP A 39 4.85 -13.00 -4.71
N GLY A 40 4.38 -14.02 -5.45
CA GLY A 40 4.90 -15.40 -5.36
C GLY A 40 6.37 -15.58 -5.75
N GLU A 41 6.96 -14.65 -6.50
CA GLU A 41 8.38 -14.58 -6.85
C GLU A 41 9.20 -13.74 -5.85
N GLY A 42 8.55 -13.18 -4.82
CA GLY A 42 9.19 -12.43 -3.75
C GLY A 42 9.41 -10.95 -4.04
N ALA A 43 8.91 -10.42 -5.17
CA ALA A 43 8.94 -8.98 -5.41
C ALA A 43 7.87 -8.27 -4.58
N THR A 44 8.20 -7.09 -4.06
CA THR A 44 7.29 -6.30 -3.23
C THR A 44 6.59 -5.23 -4.05
N HIS A 45 5.27 -5.23 -4.03
CA HIS A 45 4.43 -4.28 -4.74
C HIS A 45 3.69 -3.38 -3.76
N PRO A 46 3.56 -2.08 -4.07
CA PRO A 46 2.74 -1.18 -3.27
C PRO A 46 1.28 -1.60 -3.36
N ALA A 47 0.59 -1.62 -2.23
CA ALA A 47 -0.77 -2.12 -2.14
C ALA A 47 -1.60 -1.36 -1.10
N CYS A 48 -2.92 -1.45 -1.23
CA CYS A 48 -3.85 -0.89 -0.27
C CYS A 48 -4.65 -2.00 0.41
N GLU A 49 -4.46 -2.17 1.73
CA GLU A 49 -5.07 -3.24 2.50
C GLU A 49 -6.60 -3.13 2.57
N LEU A 50 -7.09 -1.90 2.65
CA LEU A 50 -8.51 -1.61 2.70
C LEU A 50 -9.25 -2.09 1.44
N HIS A 51 -8.59 -1.97 0.28
CA HIS A 51 -9.15 -2.37 -1.01
C HIS A 51 -8.66 -3.75 -1.47
N GLN A 52 -7.77 -4.39 -0.70
CA GLN A 52 -7.08 -5.64 -1.07
C GLN A 52 -6.59 -5.59 -2.52
N ALA A 53 -5.98 -4.47 -2.90
CA ALA A 53 -5.63 -4.17 -4.28
C ALA A 53 -4.21 -3.63 -4.40
N SER A 54 -3.52 -3.99 -5.49
CA SER A 54 -2.20 -3.48 -5.84
C SER A 54 -2.30 -2.09 -6.46
N LEU A 55 -1.38 -1.21 -6.09
CA LEU A 55 -1.28 0.15 -6.61
C LEU A 55 -0.43 0.12 -7.89
N PRO A 56 -0.86 0.78 -8.97
CA PRO A 56 -0.05 0.97 -10.15
C PRO A 56 1.29 1.66 -9.81
N GLN A 57 2.30 1.42 -10.64
CA GLN A 57 3.60 2.04 -10.46
C GLN A 57 3.47 3.57 -10.39
N GLY A 58 4.12 4.18 -9.39
CA GLY A 58 4.08 5.61 -9.15
C GLY A 58 2.79 6.15 -8.52
N HIS A 59 1.63 5.49 -8.67
CA HIS A 59 0.35 5.98 -8.13
C HIS A 59 0.37 6.17 -6.61
N HIS A 60 1.18 5.41 -5.88
CA HIS A 60 1.33 5.56 -4.44
C HIS A 60 1.96 6.91 -4.01
N LEU A 61 2.60 7.64 -4.93
CA LEU A 61 3.30 8.91 -4.69
C LEU A 61 2.51 10.16 -5.11
N ASN A 62 1.52 10.01 -5.99
CA ASN A 62 0.75 11.13 -6.53
C ASN A 62 -0.77 10.91 -6.49
N HIS A 63 -1.24 9.77 -6.01
CA HIS A 63 -2.65 9.48 -5.79
C HIS A 63 -2.90 9.03 -4.35
N ARG A 64 -4.16 9.11 -3.94
CA ARG A 64 -4.68 8.53 -2.69
C ARG A 64 -5.96 7.77 -2.98
N CYS A 65 -6.28 6.76 -2.18
CA CYS A 65 -7.60 6.15 -2.21
C CYS A 65 -8.66 7.12 -1.66
N HIS A 66 -9.93 6.86 -1.98
CA HIS A 66 -11.05 7.68 -1.48
C HIS A 66 -11.15 7.67 0.06
N GLN A 67 -10.80 6.55 0.68
CA GLN A 67 -10.78 6.34 2.12
C GLN A 67 -9.36 6.52 2.68
N TRP A 68 -8.63 7.51 2.18
CA TRP A 68 -7.30 7.83 2.71
C TRP A 68 -7.40 8.19 4.19
N LEU A 69 -6.60 7.51 5.00
CA LEU A 69 -6.51 7.74 6.44
C LEU A 69 -5.07 8.13 6.79
N PRO A 70 -4.85 9.18 7.59
CA PRO A 70 -3.50 9.55 8.00
C PRO A 70 -2.93 8.45 8.90
N ARG A 71 -1.68 8.06 8.64
CA ARG A 71 -0.98 7.08 9.47
C ARG A 71 -0.88 7.56 10.91
N LEU A 72 -1.37 6.75 11.85
CA LEU A 72 -1.45 7.13 13.27
C LEU A 72 -0.05 7.28 13.89
N GLU A 73 0.93 6.49 13.45
CA GLU A 73 2.33 6.60 13.85
C GLU A 73 2.88 8.02 13.62
N LEU A 74 2.56 8.63 12.47
CA LEU A 74 2.96 10.01 12.16
C LEU A 74 2.21 11.05 13.02
N LYS A 75 0.97 10.77 13.42
CA LYS A 75 0.17 11.67 14.26
C LYS A 75 0.54 11.60 15.74
N LEU A 76 0.90 10.41 16.21
CA LEU A 76 1.24 10.15 17.62
C LEU A 76 2.73 10.36 17.90
N GLY A 77 3.55 10.65 16.88
CA GLY A 77 5.00 10.76 17.00
C GLY A 77 5.64 9.42 17.39
N TRP A 78 4.98 8.30 17.08
CA TRP A 78 5.42 6.99 17.49
C TRP A 78 6.35 6.41 16.43
N CYS A 79 7.64 6.35 16.76
CA CYS A 79 8.68 5.73 15.95
C CYS A 79 9.10 4.40 16.62
N PRO A 80 8.75 3.23 16.05
CA PRO A 80 9.07 1.93 16.67
C PRO A 80 10.58 1.63 16.73
N GLU A 81 11.40 2.30 15.90
CA GLU A 81 12.86 2.13 15.88
C GLU A 81 13.60 2.90 17.00
N ALA A 82 12.88 3.70 17.78
CA ALA A 82 13.44 4.46 18.91
C ALA A 82 13.25 3.79 20.27
N SER A 83 12.70 2.57 20.33
CA SER A 83 12.52 1.77 21.56
C SER A 83 13.56 0.67 21.71
#